data_AF-A0A353RY55-F1
#
_entry.id   AF-A0A353RY55-F1
#
_cell.length_a   1.000
_cell.length_b   1.000
_cell.length_c   1.000
_cell.angle_alpha   90.00
_cell.angle_beta   90.00
_cell.angle_gamma   90.00
#
_symmetry.space_group_name_H-M   'P 1'
#
loop_
_entity.id
_entity.type
_entity.pdbx_description
1 polymer ?
#
loop_
_entity_poly.entity_id
_entity_poly.type
_entity_poly.pdbx_seq_one_letter_code
_entity_poly.pdbx_strand_id
1 'polypeptide(L)'
;MVIIRCTAKILKELGIPRAQVMDCFLQLQPLQEWYANLFYWNRKKCLIFTNTDTLFSFVVMNVSRKDIKNILEIFRKGLSKALFYENFDSKKINKVMSLLDDIVISKTNNRSVLGSMNELIYQYEGYFEMHEFDGEEGSVKANQKLNETPMSGVKEEGYNFGIPINCFKKLL
;
A
#
# COMPACT_ATOMS: atom_id res chain seq x y z
N MET A 1 3.47 16.23 5.36
CA MET A 1 2.12 15.75 5.03
C MET A 1 2.22 14.58 4.06
N VAL A 2 1.47 13.52 4.32
CA VAL A 2 1.34 12.31 3.49
C VAL A 2 -0.10 12.19 3.03
N ILE A 3 -0.32 11.71 1.82
CA ILE A 3 -1.65 11.54 1.23
C ILE A 3 -1.94 10.07 1.03
N ILE A 4 -3.09 9.62 1.53
CA ILE A 4 -3.67 8.32 1.21
C ILE A 4 -4.85 8.56 0.26
N ARG A 5 -4.67 8.18 -1.00
CA ARG A 5 -5.69 8.21 -2.04
C ARG A 5 -6.55 6.96 -1.98
N CYS A 6 -7.74 7.11 -1.43
CA CYS A 6 -8.67 6.03 -1.17
C CYS A 6 -9.60 5.79 -2.36
N THR A 7 -9.83 4.52 -2.70
CA THR A 7 -10.88 4.17 -3.67
C THR A 7 -12.27 4.48 -3.11
N ALA A 8 -13.27 4.58 -4.00
CA ALA A 8 -14.66 4.81 -3.61
C ALA A 8 -15.20 3.75 -2.62
N LYS A 9 -14.69 2.51 -2.68
CA LYS A 9 -15.03 1.43 -1.74
C LYS A 9 -14.62 1.80 -0.31
N ILE A 10 -13.38 2.28 -0.12
CA ILE A 10 -12.90 2.72 1.19
C ILE A 10 -13.67 3.96 1.67
N LEU A 11 -13.85 4.98 0.82
CA LEU A 11 -14.57 6.20 1.19
C LEU A 11 -15.99 5.90 1.69
N LYS A 12 -16.68 4.93 1.06
CA LYS A 12 -17.99 4.45 1.51
C LYS A 12 -17.94 3.81 2.90
N GLU A 13 -16.93 2.98 3.19
CA GLU A 13 -16.76 2.36 4.51
C GLU A 13 -16.47 3.38 5.61
N LEU A 14 -15.68 4.42 5.27
CA LEU A 14 -15.40 5.58 6.12
C LEU A 14 -16.62 6.46 6.35
N GLY A 15 -17.64 6.38 5.48
CA GLY A 15 -18.80 7.26 5.52
C GLY A 15 -18.51 8.67 5.03
N ILE A 16 -17.45 8.86 4.23
CA ILE A 16 -17.06 10.16 3.67
C ILE A 16 -17.65 10.26 2.25
N PRO A 17 -18.58 11.18 1.99
CA PRO A 17 -19.09 11.41 0.65
C PRO A 17 -17.96 11.80 -0.31
N ARG A 18 -17.88 11.15 -1.47
CA ARG A 18 -16.82 11.43 -2.46
C ARG A 18 -16.75 12.91 -2.86
N ALA A 19 -17.88 13.60 -2.91
CA ALA A 19 -17.93 15.03 -3.23
C ALA A 19 -17.28 15.92 -2.17
N GLN A 20 -17.18 15.45 -0.92
CA GLN A 20 -16.61 16.19 0.21
C GLN A 20 -15.10 15.90 0.40
N VAL A 21 -14.56 14.92 -0.31
CA VAL A 21 -13.11 14.65 -0.28
C VAL A 21 -12.43 15.66 -1.19
N MET A 22 -11.60 16.51 -0.59
CA MET A 22 -10.77 17.45 -1.31
C MET A 22 -9.79 16.71 -2.21
N ASP A 23 -9.67 17.15 -3.45
CA ASP A 23 -8.53 16.76 -4.27
C ASP A 23 -7.31 17.53 -3.80
N CYS A 24 -6.22 16.81 -3.60
CA CYS A 24 -4.94 17.41 -3.27
C CYS A 24 -3.99 17.27 -4.47
N PHE A 25 -3.56 18.42 -4.98
CA PHE A 25 -2.67 18.58 -6.14
C PHE A 25 -1.30 19.13 -5.75
N LEU A 26 -0.95 19.05 -4.46
CA LEU A 26 0.36 19.51 -3.99
C LEU A 26 1.48 18.69 -4.66
N GLN A 27 2.62 19.34 -4.90
CA GLN A 27 3.84 18.63 -5.23
C GLN A 27 4.29 17.85 -4.00
N LEU A 28 4.15 16.53 -4.08
CA LEU A 28 4.54 15.61 -3.03
C LEU A 28 5.99 15.18 -3.25
N GLN A 29 6.73 15.03 -2.16
CA GLN A 29 8.04 14.40 -2.20
C GLN A 29 7.87 12.88 -2.33
N PRO A 30 8.92 12.15 -2.75
CA PRO A 30 8.89 10.71 -2.77
C PRO A 30 8.44 10.13 -1.43
N LEU A 31 7.73 9.00 -1.45
CA LEU A 31 7.15 8.34 -0.26
C LEU A 31 5.96 9.06 0.40
N GLN A 32 5.54 10.24 -0.08
CA GLN A 32 4.43 10.98 0.52
C GLN A 32 3.06 10.69 -0.12
N GLU A 33 3.03 9.98 -1.25
CA GLU A 33 1.78 9.63 -1.92
C GLU A 33 1.56 8.12 -1.92
N TRP A 34 0.40 7.72 -1.39
CA TRP A 34 -0.01 6.33 -1.27
C TRP A 34 -1.42 6.16 -1.82
N TYR A 35 -1.67 5.01 -2.41
CA TYR A 35 -3.01 4.57 -2.79
C TYR A 35 -3.49 3.52 -1.81
N ALA A 36 -4.78 3.52 -1.52
CA ALA A 36 -5.42 2.50 -0.71
C ALA A 36 -6.64 1.93 -1.43
N ASN A 37 -6.77 0.60 -1.43
CA ASN A 37 -7.93 -0.08 -1.98
C ASN A 37 -8.47 -1.17 -1.04
N LEU A 38 -9.77 -1.42 -1.14
CA LEU A 38 -10.49 -2.45 -0.40
C LEU A 38 -10.85 -3.59 -1.37
N PHE A 39 -10.38 -4.78 -1.04
CA PHE A 39 -10.71 -6.03 -1.74
C PHE A 39 -11.17 -7.09 -0.74
N TYR A 40 -11.56 -8.26 -1.24
CA TYR A 40 -12.09 -9.34 -0.42
C TYR A 40 -11.33 -10.63 -0.68
N TRP A 41 -10.76 -11.21 0.37
CA TRP A 41 -10.15 -12.53 0.33
C TRP A 41 -10.92 -13.46 1.26
N ASN A 42 -11.38 -14.62 0.76
CA ASN A 42 -12.19 -15.58 1.51
C ASN A 42 -13.34 -14.92 2.32
N ARG A 43 -14.12 -14.06 1.64
CA ARG A 43 -15.24 -13.27 2.20
C ARG A 43 -14.86 -12.25 3.30
N LYS A 44 -13.57 -12.09 3.59
CA LYS A 44 -13.05 -11.11 4.55
C LYS A 44 -12.53 -9.89 3.82
N LYS A 45 -12.74 -8.69 4.38
CA LYS A 45 -12.22 -7.44 3.84
C LYS A 45 -10.71 -7.37 4.06
N CYS A 46 -9.99 -6.92 3.04
CA CYS A 46 -8.54 -6.69 3.06
C CYS A 46 -8.25 -5.29 2.51
N LEU A 47 -7.25 -4.62 3.08
CA LEU A 47 -6.74 -3.36 2.57
C LEU A 47 -5.38 -3.59 1.94
N ILE A 48 -5.17 -3.05 0.75
CA ILE A 48 -3.83 -2.88 0.17
C ILE A 48 -3.48 -1.40 0.19
N PHE A 49 -2.23 -1.11 0.53
CA PHE A 49 -1.63 0.21 0.40
C PHE A 49 -0.44 0.11 -0.55
N THR A 50 -0.30 1.08 -1.45
CA THR A 50 0.73 1.08 -2.50
C THR A 50 1.33 2.47 -2.64
N ASN A 51 2.65 2.61 -2.52
CA ASN A 51 3.32 3.87 -2.81
C ASN A 51 3.34 4.14 -4.32
N THR A 52 3.08 5.38 -4.73
CA THR A 52 2.96 5.73 -6.16
C THR A 52 4.26 5.70 -6.92
N ASP A 53 5.36 6.11 -6.29
CA ASP A 53 6.67 6.25 -6.94
C ASP A 53 7.39 4.92 -7.13
N THR A 54 7.11 3.94 -6.26
CA THR A 54 7.88 2.70 -6.16
C THR A 54 7.04 1.45 -6.33
N LEU A 55 5.70 1.57 -6.26
CA LEU A 55 4.76 0.46 -6.15
C LEU A 55 4.98 -0.45 -4.93
N PHE A 56 5.84 -0.05 -3.99
CA PHE A 56 5.99 -0.78 -2.73
C PHE A 56 4.65 -0.86 -2.04
N SER A 57 4.26 -2.07 -1.66
CA SER A 57 2.91 -2.38 -1.22
C SER A 57 2.89 -3.27 -0.01
N PHE A 58 1.81 -3.16 0.74
CA PHE A 58 1.51 -4.09 1.82
C PHE A 58 0.00 -4.25 1.98
N VAL A 59 -0.40 -5.46 2.36
CA VAL A 59 -1.77 -5.88 2.60
C VAL A 59 -1.99 -6.12 4.08
N VAL A 60 -3.11 -5.60 4.58
CA VAL A 60 -3.65 -5.90 5.90
C VAL A 60 -4.92 -6.73 5.72
N MET A 61 -4.86 -8.00 6.11
CA MET A 61 -5.97 -8.94 5.96
C MET A 61 -7.00 -8.83 7.09
N ASN A 62 -8.21 -9.32 6.82
CA ASN A 62 -9.27 -9.52 7.80
C ASN A 62 -9.62 -8.27 8.61
N VAL A 63 -9.77 -7.13 7.93
CA VAL A 63 -10.16 -5.87 8.58
C VAL A 63 -11.67 -5.77 8.72
N SER A 64 -12.17 -5.32 9.86
CA SER A 64 -13.57 -4.98 10.04
C SER A 64 -13.87 -3.57 9.52
N ARG A 65 -15.16 -3.23 9.38
CA ARG A 65 -15.55 -1.84 9.11
C ARG A 65 -15.11 -0.88 10.22
N LYS A 66 -15.09 -1.34 11.48
CA LYS A 66 -14.60 -0.55 12.62
C LYS A 66 -13.11 -0.24 12.45
N ASP A 67 -12.33 -1.22 11.99
CA ASP A 67 -10.90 -1.04 11.75
C ASP A 67 -10.69 -0.06 10.59
N ILE A 68 -11.45 -0.18 9.50
CA ILE A 68 -11.36 0.74 8.35
C ILE A 68 -11.63 2.20 8.78
N LYS A 69 -12.50 2.47 9.76
CA LYS A 69 -12.68 3.83 10.29
C LYS A 69 -11.40 4.41 10.91
N ASN A 70 -10.47 3.56 11.34
CA ASN A 70 -9.14 3.91 11.85
C ASN A 70 -8.04 3.65 10.80
N ILE A 71 -8.35 3.84 9.51
CA ILE A 71 -7.43 3.52 8.40
C ILE A 71 -6.03 4.15 8.54
N LEU A 72 -5.92 5.34 9.14
CA LEU A 72 -4.63 6.00 9.35
C LEU A 72 -3.73 5.20 10.31
N GLU A 73 -4.33 4.63 11.36
CA GLU A 73 -3.61 3.79 12.31
C GLU A 73 -3.25 2.44 11.68
N ILE A 74 -4.15 1.85 10.89
CA ILE A 74 -3.87 0.63 10.11
C ILE A 74 -2.68 0.87 9.18
N PHE A 75 -2.68 1.99 8.46
CA PHE A 75 -1.62 2.35 7.54
C PHE A 75 -0.27 2.49 8.26
N ARG A 76 -0.21 3.26 9.36
CA ARG A 76 1.02 3.44 10.15
C ARG A 76 1.57 2.10 10.67
N LYS A 77 0.71 1.30 11.31
CA LYS A 77 1.11 -0.02 11.85
C LYS A 77 1.52 -0.99 10.76
N GLY A 78 0.75 -1.05 9.68
CA GLY A 78 1.00 -1.92 8.54
C GLY A 78 2.30 -1.59 7.83
N LEU A 79 2.56 -0.29 7.57
CA LEU A 79 3.81 0.14 6.94
C LEU A 79 5.01 -0.14 7.83
N SER A 80 4.94 0.18 9.13
CA SER A 80 6.02 -0.15 10.07
C SER A 80 6.30 -1.65 10.10
N LYS A 81 5.26 -2.49 10.10
CA LYS A 81 5.39 -3.95 10.07
C LYS A 81 6.03 -4.42 8.77
N ALA A 82 5.56 -3.93 7.62
CA ALA A 82 6.11 -4.27 6.32
C ALA A 82 7.60 -3.94 6.24
N LEU A 83 8.01 -2.73 6.64
CA LEU A 83 9.42 -2.34 6.65
C LEU A 83 10.26 -3.19 7.62
N PHE A 84 9.72 -3.56 8.77
CA PHE A 84 10.41 -4.46 9.69
C PHE A 84 10.71 -5.83 9.06
N TYR A 85 9.71 -6.46 8.44
CA TYR A 85 9.89 -7.78 7.79
C TYR A 85 10.71 -7.71 6.50
N GLU A 86 10.79 -6.55 5.86
CA GLU A 86 11.70 -6.29 4.73
C GLU A 86 13.15 -6.01 5.19
N ASN A 87 13.45 -6.17 6.49
CA ASN A 87 14.75 -5.99 7.12
C ASN A 87 15.32 -4.56 6.99
N PHE A 88 14.46 -3.53 7.00
CA PHE A 88 14.94 -2.16 7.14
C PHE A 88 15.48 -1.93 8.55
N ASP A 89 16.59 -1.20 8.65
CA ASP A 89 17.13 -0.79 9.94
C ASP A 89 16.20 0.21 10.66
N SER A 90 16.34 0.29 11.98
CA SER A 90 15.48 1.14 12.82
C SER A 90 15.60 2.63 12.47
N LYS A 91 16.74 3.11 11.97
CA LYS A 91 16.90 4.51 11.57
C LYS A 91 16.05 4.81 10.33
N LYS A 92 16.05 3.93 9.33
CA LYS A 92 15.21 4.06 8.13
C LYS A 92 13.72 3.94 8.45
N ILE A 93 13.33 2.99 9.30
CA ILE A 93 11.94 2.87 9.76
C ILE A 93 11.50 4.16 10.46
N ASN A 94 12.29 4.67 11.41
CA ASN A 94 11.98 5.91 12.11
C ASN A 94 11.89 7.12 11.17
N LYS A 95 12.79 7.20 10.17
CA LYS A 95 12.74 8.23 9.12
C LYS A 95 11.40 8.18 8.38
N VAL A 96 10.96 7.01 7.92
CA VAL A 96 9.64 6.88 7.26
C VAL A 96 8.49 7.22 8.20
N MET A 97 8.51 6.71 9.44
CA MET A 97 7.43 6.93 10.40
C MET A 97 7.26 8.42 10.75
N SER A 98 8.35 9.20 10.80
CA SER A 98 8.30 10.66 11.02
C SER A 98 7.59 11.43 9.91
N LEU A 99 7.52 10.89 8.68
CA LEU A 99 6.76 11.51 7.60
C LEU A 99 5.24 11.40 7.83
N LEU A 100 4.82 10.43 8.65
CA LEU A 100 3.43 10.05 8.83
C LEU A 100 2.71 10.87 9.91
N ASP A 101 3.31 11.94 10.45
CA ASP A 101 2.71 12.76 11.51
C ASP A 101 1.39 13.41 11.05
N ASP A 102 1.35 13.84 9.80
CA ASP A 102 0.20 14.48 9.17
C ASP A 102 -0.23 13.69 7.93
N ILE A 103 -1.31 12.92 8.04
CA ILE A 103 -1.86 12.11 6.95
C ILE A 103 -3.25 12.60 6.60
N VAL A 104 -3.47 12.88 5.32
CA VAL A 104 -4.77 13.29 4.77
C VAL A 104 -5.32 12.25 3.81
N ILE A 105 -6.65 12.15 3.78
CA ILE A 105 -7.38 11.27 2.84
C ILE A 105 -7.77 12.07 1.60
N SER A 106 -7.52 11.50 0.43
CA SER A 106 -7.88 12.09 -0.86
C SER A 106 -8.52 11.04 -1.78
N LYS A 107 -9.03 11.46 -2.94
CA LYS A 107 -9.52 10.55 -3.98
C LYS A 107 -8.36 10.05 -4.83
N THR A 108 -8.53 8.85 -5.36
CA THR A 108 -7.66 8.32 -6.43
C THR A 108 -7.80 9.17 -7.70
N ASN A 109 -6.67 9.46 -8.35
CA ASN A 109 -6.61 10.34 -9.52
C ASN A 109 -5.73 9.80 -10.66
N ASN A 110 -5.04 8.68 -10.47
CA ASN A 110 -4.16 8.07 -11.46
C ASN A 110 -4.61 6.63 -11.78
N ARG A 111 -5.09 6.42 -13.01
CA ARG A 111 -5.55 5.11 -13.49
C ARG A 111 -4.43 4.10 -13.68
N SER A 112 -3.21 4.55 -13.94
CA SER A 112 -2.04 3.68 -14.12
C SER A 112 -1.67 3.02 -12.79
N VAL A 113 -1.61 3.82 -11.72
CA VAL A 113 -1.36 3.30 -10.35
C VAL A 113 -2.49 2.36 -9.92
N LEU A 114 -3.76 2.68 -10.25
CA LEU A 114 -4.88 1.77 -9.99
C LEU A 114 -4.74 0.45 -10.75
N GLY A 115 -4.27 0.48 -12.00
CA GLY A 115 -3.97 -0.72 -12.78
C GLY A 115 -2.92 -1.58 -12.10
N SER A 116 -1.77 -1.00 -11.74
CA SER A 116 -0.70 -1.72 -11.04
C SER A 116 -1.14 -2.25 -9.68
N MET A 117 -1.93 -1.49 -8.91
CA MET A 117 -2.45 -1.95 -7.63
C MET A 117 -3.44 -3.12 -7.79
N ASN A 118 -4.26 -3.15 -8.85
CA ASN A 118 -5.12 -4.30 -9.13
C ASN A 118 -4.33 -5.53 -9.55
N GLU A 119 -3.25 -5.35 -10.32
CA GLU A 119 -2.32 -6.43 -10.66
C GLU A 119 -1.65 -6.99 -9.40
N LEU A 120 -1.19 -6.13 -8.48
CA LEU A 120 -0.65 -6.53 -7.18
C LEU A 120 -1.68 -7.29 -6.32
N ILE A 121 -2.96 -6.87 -6.32
CA ILE A 121 -4.02 -7.63 -5.63
C ILE A 121 -4.13 -9.04 -6.23
N TYR A 122 -4.17 -9.16 -7.56
CA TYR A 122 -4.26 -10.45 -8.24
C TYR A 122 -3.06 -11.37 -7.91
N GLN A 123 -1.85 -10.83 -7.93
CA GLN A 123 -0.64 -11.56 -7.51
C GLN A 123 -0.73 -12.01 -6.05
N TYR A 124 -1.16 -11.11 -5.16
CA TYR A 124 -1.31 -11.41 -3.73
C TYR A 124 -2.29 -12.56 -3.50
N GLU A 125 -3.45 -12.54 -4.16
CA GLU A 125 -4.45 -13.60 -4.09
C GLU A 125 -3.88 -14.94 -4.59
N GLY A 126 -3.17 -14.93 -5.72
CA GLY A 126 -2.52 -16.13 -6.28
C GLY A 126 -1.53 -16.81 -5.32
N TYR A 127 -0.81 -16.04 -4.51
CA TYR A 127 0.11 -16.62 -3.51
C TYR A 127 -0.61 -17.54 -2.50
N PHE A 128 -1.82 -17.18 -2.05
CA PHE A 128 -2.58 -18.02 -1.12
C PHE A 128 -3.21 -19.24 -1.79
N GLU A 129 -3.58 -19.15 -3.07
CA GLU A 129 -4.17 -20.26 -3.83
C GLU A 129 -3.16 -21.40 -4.06
N MET A 130 -1.88 -21.05 -4.16
CA MET A 130 -0.79 -22.03 -4.30
C MET A 130 -0.50 -22.81 -3.00
N HIS A 131 -1.30 -22.58 -1.94
CA HIS A 131 -1.12 -23.17 -0.59
C HIS A 131 0.27 -22.93 0.03
N GLU A 132 1.02 -21.95 -0.48
CA GLU A 132 2.35 -21.63 0.03
C GLU A 132 2.31 -20.79 1.32
N PHE A 133 1.13 -20.22 1.64
CA PHE A 133 1.00 -19.20 2.67
C PHE A 133 -0.32 -19.34 3.46
N ASP A 134 -0.22 -19.59 4.77
CA ASP A 134 -1.35 -19.55 5.70
C ASP A 134 -1.07 -18.65 6.91
N GLY A 135 -2.15 -18.25 7.59
CA GLY A 135 -2.06 -17.45 8.80
C GLY A 135 -1.31 -16.11 8.65
N GLU A 136 -0.71 -15.66 9.73
CA GLU A 136 0.02 -14.39 9.79
C GLU A 136 1.38 -14.48 9.06
N GLU A 137 2.10 -15.59 9.22
CA GLU A 137 3.38 -15.81 8.54
C GLU A 137 3.22 -15.83 7.03
N GLY A 138 2.18 -16.48 6.52
CA GLY A 138 1.85 -16.49 5.11
C GLY A 138 1.56 -15.08 4.57
N SER A 139 0.83 -14.26 5.32
CA SER A 139 0.58 -12.87 4.94
C SER A 139 1.84 -12.01 4.89
N VAL A 140 2.80 -12.25 5.80
CA VAL A 140 4.10 -11.57 5.77
C VAL A 140 4.87 -11.96 4.51
N LYS A 141 4.98 -13.26 4.22
CA LYS A 141 5.70 -13.75 3.02
C LYS A 141 5.04 -13.29 1.72
N ALA A 142 3.71 -13.30 1.64
CA ALA A 142 2.98 -12.79 0.48
C ALA A 142 3.24 -11.30 0.26
N ASN A 143 3.31 -10.50 1.33
CA ASN A 143 3.70 -9.09 1.23
C ASN A 143 5.14 -8.89 0.74
N GLN A 144 6.09 -9.68 1.21
CA GLN A 144 7.47 -9.65 0.71
C GLN A 144 7.51 -10.01 -0.79
N LYS A 145 6.77 -11.04 -1.20
CA LYS A 145 6.69 -11.47 -2.60
C LYS A 145 6.10 -10.41 -3.52
N LEU A 146 5.11 -9.65 -3.08
CA LEU A 146 4.64 -8.48 -3.84
C LEU A 146 5.76 -7.49 -4.13
N ASN A 147 6.60 -7.21 -3.13
CA ASN A 147 7.65 -6.21 -3.26
C ASN A 147 8.89 -6.72 -4.01
N GLU A 148 9.04 -8.04 -4.16
CA GLU A 148 10.06 -8.70 -4.96
C GLU A 148 9.63 -8.92 -6.43
N THR A 149 8.34 -8.75 -6.74
CA THR A 149 7.82 -9.03 -8.08
C THR A 149 8.09 -7.86 -9.04
N PRO A 150 8.70 -8.10 -10.22
CA PRO A 150 8.92 -7.06 -11.22
C PRO A 150 7.63 -6.40 -11.68
N MET A 151 7.60 -5.06 -11.66
CA MET A 151 6.45 -4.27 -12.10
C MET A 151 6.85 -3.33 -13.24
N SER A 152 6.04 -3.29 -14.31
CA SER A 152 6.26 -2.38 -15.44
C SER A 152 5.88 -0.93 -15.16
N GLY A 153 5.05 -0.71 -14.12
CA GLY A 153 4.61 0.62 -13.70
C GLY A 153 5.69 1.47 -13.03
N VAL A 154 6.83 0.86 -12.68
CA VAL A 154 8.06 1.51 -12.22
C VAL A 154 9.24 0.96 -13.00
N LYS A 155 10.36 1.68 -13.00
CA LYS A 155 11.56 1.29 -13.77
C LYS A 155 12.81 1.47 -12.96
N GLU A 156 13.73 0.53 -13.12
CA GLU A 156 15.12 0.68 -12.69
C GLU A 156 16.01 1.08 -13.86
N GLU A 157 17.14 1.71 -13.56
CA GLU A 157 18.09 2.14 -14.57
C GLU A 157 18.55 0.95 -15.44
N GLY A 158 18.36 1.08 -16.75
CA GLY A 158 18.68 0.02 -17.71
C GLY A 158 17.60 -1.04 -17.93
N TYR A 159 16.44 -0.96 -17.27
CA TYR A 159 15.36 -1.95 -17.38
C TYR A 159 14.01 -1.33 -17.72
N ASN A 160 13.14 -2.12 -18.38
CA ASN A 160 11.76 -1.74 -18.69
C ASN A 160 10.78 -2.00 -17.53
N PHE A 161 11.27 -2.51 -16.41
CA PHE A 161 10.53 -2.79 -15.19
C PHE A 161 11.39 -2.38 -13.98
N GLY A 162 10.78 -2.34 -12.81
CA GLY A 162 11.49 -2.18 -11.55
C GLY A 162 10.95 -3.11 -10.49
N ILE A 163 11.80 -3.47 -9.54
CA ILE A 163 11.41 -4.27 -8.38
C ILE A 163 11.00 -3.31 -7.25
N PRO A 164 9.76 -3.36 -6.73
CA PRO A 164 9.26 -2.37 -5.79
C PRO A 164 10.13 -2.15 -4.55
N ILE A 165 10.66 -3.22 -3.93
CA ILE A 165 11.55 -3.10 -2.77
C ILE A 165 12.85 -2.37 -3.11
N ASN A 166 13.42 -2.58 -4.30
CA ASN A 166 14.63 -1.90 -4.74
C ASN A 166 14.38 -0.42 -4.99
N CYS A 167 13.27 -0.10 -5.67
CA CYS A 167 12.83 1.27 -5.90
C CYS A 167 12.62 2.00 -4.56
N PHE A 168 11.98 1.37 -3.58
CA PHE A 168 11.76 1.94 -2.25
C PHE A 168 13.05 2.16 -1.48
N LYS A 169 13.98 1.19 -1.50
CA LYS A 169 15.29 1.31 -0.84
C LYS A 169 16.12 2.47 -1.38
N LYS A 170 16.02 2.80 -2.67
CA LYS A 170 16.73 3.92 -3.31
C LYS A 170 16.27 5.29 -2.80
N LEU A 171 15.08 5.39 -2.22
CA LEU A 171 14.52 6.64 -1.69
C LEU A 171 14.86 6.89 -0.20
N LEU A 172 15.54 5.96 0.48
CA LEU A 172 15.80 5.99 1.92
C LEU A 172 17.25 6.16 2.31
#